data_AF-A0A0R2H133-F1
#
_entry.id   AF-A0A0R2H133-F1
#
_cell.length_a   1.000
_cell.length_b   1.000
_cell.length_c   1.000
_cell.angle_alpha   90.00
_cell.angle_beta   90.00
_cell.angle_gamma   90.00
#
_symmetry.space_group_name_H-M   'P 1'
#
loop_
_entity.id
_entity.type
_entity.pdbx_description
1 polymer ?
#
loop_
_entity_poly.entity_id
_entity_poly.type
_entity_poly.pdbx_seq_one_letter_code
_entity_poly.pdbx_strand_id
1 'polypeptide(L)' 'MNLQMRLKDERRLGLSEGSAEGCDEMTVDWIYALQAQGMPQKQIVEALALARKISLAEAQRYYDQLT' A
#
# COMPACT_ATOMS: atom_id res chain seq x y z
N MET A 1 15.92 -4.52 33.57
CA MET A 1 16.09 -5.38 32.38
C MET A 1 15.06 -4.94 31.34
N ASN A 2 15.47 -4.78 30.10
CA ASN A 2 14.98 -3.77 29.15
C ASN A 2 13.65 -4.17 28.45
N LEU A 3 12.55 -3.43 28.69
CA LEU A 3 11.23 -3.64 28.06
C LEU A 3 11.20 -3.29 26.55
N GLN A 4 12.28 -2.72 26.00
CA GLN A 4 12.34 -2.27 24.61
C GLN A 4 12.50 -3.41 23.59
N MET A 5 12.77 -4.64 24.01
CA MET A 5 12.96 -5.77 23.08
C MET A 5 11.67 -6.45 22.63
N ARG A 6 10.50 -6.17 23.25
CA ARG A 6 9.24 -6.84 22.86
C ARG A 6 8.53 -6.20 21.66
N LEU A 7 8.85 -4.95 21.32
CA LEU A 7 8.17 -4.24 20.23
C LEU A 7 8.71 -4.58 18.83
N LYS A 8 9.82 -5.32 18.72
CA LYS A 8 10.43 -5.67 17.43
C LYS A 8 9.90 -6.97 16.84
N ASP A 9 9.33 -7.85 17.65
CA ASP A 9 8.88 -9.18 17.19
C ASP A 9 7.47 -9.16 16.58
N GLU A 10 6.62 -8.20 16.94
CA GLU A 10 5.30 -8.06 16.29
C GLU A 10 5.39 -7.53 14.85
N ARG A 11 6.48 -6.84 14.49
CA ARG A 11 6.72 -6.41 13.09
C ARG A 11 7.14 -7.58 12.18
N ARG A 12 7.48 -8.74 12.72
CA ARG A 12 7.95 -9.91 11.93
C ARG A 12 6.93 -11.02 11.79
N LEU A 13 5.83 -11.01 12.54
CA LEU A 13 4.81 -12.05 12.51
C LEU A 13 3.69 -11.80 11.49
N GLY A 14 3.55 -10.59 10.95
CA GLY A 14 2.57 -10.27 9.89
C GLY A 14 3.01 -10.60 8.45
N LEU A 15 4.09 -11.36 8.26
CA LEU A 15 4.66 -11.64 6.93
C LEU A 15 4.39 -13.06 6.40
N SER A 16 3.64 -13.89 7.12
CA SER A 16 3.54 -15.33 6.79
C SER A 16 2.13 -15.89 6.56
N GLU A 17 1.06 -15.10 6.56
CA GLU A 17 -0.26 -15.56 6.13
C GLU A 17 -0.98 -14.45 5.34
N GLY A 18 -1.10 -14.61 4.02
CA GLY A 18 -2.01 -13.82 3.18
C GLY A 18 -1.37 -12.83 2.20
N SER A 19 -0.56 -13.32 1.24
CA SER A 19 0.06 -12.53 0.15
C SER A 19 -0.92 -11.87 -0.86
N ALA A 20 -2.18 -11.63 -0.49
CA ALA A 20 -3.16 -10.91 -1.29
C ALA A 20 -3.78 -9.73 -0.51
N GLU A 21 -4.20 -9.93 0.74
CA GLU A 21 -4.81 -8.87 1.56
C GLU A 21 -3.79 -7.86 2.12
N GLY A 22 -2.61 -8.31 2.56
CA GLY A 22 -1.58 -7.41 3.08
C GLY A 22 -0.94 -6.50 2.01
N CYS A 23 -0.94 -6.94 0.74
CA CYS A 23 -0.51 -6.10 -0.38
C CYS A 23 -1.52 -5.00 -0.70
N ASP A 24 -2.82 -5.30 -0.58
CA ASP A 24 -3.88 -4.32 -0.80
C ASP A 24 -3.84 -3.21 0.26
N GLU A 25 -3.76 -3.59 1.54
CA GLU A 25 -3.73 -2.64 2.65
C GLU A 25 -2.49 -1.71 2.58
N MET A 26 -1.32 -2.26 2.23
CA MET A 26 -0.12 -1.46 1.96
C MET A 26 -0.26 -0.55 0.72
N THR A 27 -0.98 -0.99 -0.30
CA THR A 27 -1.20 -0.19 -1.53
C THR A 27 -2.12 0.99 -1.26
N VAL A 28 -3.16 0.79 -0.45
CA VAL A 28 -4.09 1.86 -0.04
C VAL A 28 -3.36 2.89 0.82
N ASP A 29 -2.61 2.46 1.84
CA ASP A 29 -1.83 3.35 2.70
C ASP A 29 -0.80 4.16 1.89
N TRP A 30 -0.16 3.51 0.92
CA TRP A 30 0.75 4.16 -0.01
C TRP A 30 0.06 5.21 -0.90
N ILE A 31 -1.12 4.92 -1.46
CA ILE A 31 -1.91 5.88 -2.25
C ILE A 31 -2.25 7.12 -1.41
N TYR A 32 -2.71 6.94 -0.16
CA TYR A 32 -3.02 8.05 0.74
C TYR A 32 -1.76 8.87 1.08
N ALA A 33 -0.61 8.21 1.31
CA ALA A 33 0.65 8.91 1.54
C ALA A 33 1.09 9.74 0.31
N LEU A 34 0.85 9.24 -0.91
CA LEU A 34 1.14 10.00 -2.14
C LEU A 34 0.20 11.20 -2.32
N GLN A 35 -1.09 11.04 -2.00
CA GLN A 35 -2.07 12.13 -2.01
C GLN A 35 -1.70 13.21 -0.97
N ALA A 36 -1.32 12.82 0.24
CA ALA A 36 -0.91 13.73 1.32
C ALA A 36 0.37 14.52 0.96
N GLN A 37 1.24 13.95 0.12
CA GLN A 37 2.40 14.64 -0.44
C GLN A 37 2.05 15.58 -1.61
N GLY A 38 0.77 15.68 -1.99
CA GLY A 38 0.30 16.51 -3.08
C GLY A 38 0.67 15.98 -4.46
N MET A 39 0.94 14.67 -4.60
CA MET A 39 1.13 14.10 -5.93
C MET A 39 -0.17 14.22 -6.75
N PRO A 40 -0.07 14.58 -8.04
CA PRO A 40 -1.22 14.58 -8.91
C PRO A 40 -1.72 13.15 -9.13
N GLN A 41 -3.04 12.98 -9.11
CA GLN A 41 -3.74 11.69 -9.28
C GLN A 41 -3.18 10.85 -10.43
N LYS A 42 -2.83 11.48 -11.57
CA LYS A 42 -2.27 10.78 -12.73
C LYS A 42 -0.99 10.00 -12.37
N GLN A 43 -0.08 10.61 -11.62
CA GLN A 43 1.17 9.95 -11.19
C GLN A 43 0.89 8.83 -10.17
N ILE A 44 -0.11 9.00 -9.31
CA ILE A 44 -0.51 7.97 -8.34
C ILE A 44 -1.09 6.75 -9.06
N VAL A 45 -1.96 6.95 -10.06
CA VAL A 45 -2.53 5.89 -10.87
C VAL A 45 -1.47 5.18 -11.72
N GLU A 46 -0.52 5.91 -12.30
CA GLU A 46 0.63 5.32 -13.00
C GLU A 46 1.50 4.47 -12.08
N ALA A 47 1.81 4.98 -10.89
CA ALA A 47 2.59 4.26 -9.88
C ALA A 47 1.84 3.02 -9.37
N LEU A 48 0.53 3.10 -9.20
CA LEU A 48 -0.35 1.98 -8.86
C LEU A 48 -0.38 0.90 -9.95
N ALA A 49 -0.48 1.31 -11.23
CA ALA A 49 -0.43 0.39 -12.36
C ALA A 49 0.88 -0.39 -12.39
N LEU A 50 2.01 0.29 -12.14
CA LEU A 50 3.33 -0.33 -12.05
C LEU A 50 3.46 -1.25 -10.84
N ALA A 51 3.01 -0.81 -9.67
CA ALA A 51 3.12 -1.57 -8.41
C ALA A 51 2.32 -2.87 -8.45
N ARG A 52 1.09 -2.84 -8.98
CA ARG A 52 0.22 -4.02 -9.09
C ARG A 52 0.39 -4.78 -10.41
N LYS A 53 1.20 -4.25 -11.35
CA LYS A 53 1.38 -4.78 -12.72
C LYS A 53 0.04 -4.98 -13.44
N ILE A 54 -0.86 -4.02 -13.26
CA ILE A 54 -2.19 -3.98 -13.89
C ILE A 54 -2.22 -2.92 -14.98
N SER A 55 -3.25 -2.95 -15.83
CA SER A 55 -3.44 -1.94 -16.85
C SER A 55 -3.70 -0.57 -16.23
N LEU A 56 -3.36 0.52 -16.92
CA LEU A 56 -3.66 1.88 -16.46
C LEU A 56 -5.16 2.08 -16.18
N ALA A 57 -6.02 1.48 -17.01
CA ALA A 57 -7.46 1.50 -16.83
C ALA A 57 -7.92 0.77 -15.55
N GLU A 58 -7.27 -0.34 -15.20
CA GLU A 58 -7.56 -1.08 -13.97
C GLU A 58 -7.05 -0.35 -12.74
N ALA A 59 -5.87 0.27 -12.82
CA ALA A 59 -5.35 1.12 -11.75
C ALA A 59 -6.26 2.34 -11.52
N GLN A 60 -6.79 2.93 -12.59
CA GLN A 60 -7.73 4.04 -12.48
C GLN A 60 -9.04 3.61 -11.83
N ARG A 61 -9.58 2.44 -12.21
CA ARG A 61 -10.77 1.85 -11.57
C ARG A 61 -10.53 1.57 -10.08
N TYR A 62 -9.37 1.05 -9.73
CA TYR A 62 -9.00 0.78 -8.34
C TYR A 62 -8.86 2.07 -7.53
N TYR A 63 -8.22 3.10 -8.08
CA TYR A 63 -8.13 4.41 -7.42
C TYR A 63 -9.51 5.07 -7.23
N ASP A 64 -10.41 4.94 -8.21
CA ASP A 64 -11.79 5.44 -8.15
C ASP A 64 -12.63 4.70 -7.10
N GLN A 65 -12.33 3.42 -6.82
CA GLN A 65 -12.96 2.67 -5.73
C GLN A 65 -12.50 3.10 -4.33
N LEU A 66 -11.35 3.77 -4.23
CA LEU A 66 -10.75 4.19 -2.95
C LEU A 66 -11.02 5.66 -2.60
N THR A 67 -11.47 6.46 -3.57
CA THR A 67 -11.81 7.88 -3.39
C THR A 67 -13.31 8.03 -3.18
#